data_AF-A0A927S181-F1
#
_entry.id   AF-A0A927S181-F1
#
_cell.length_a   1.000
_cell.length_b   1.000
_cell.length_c   1.000
_cell.angle_alpha   90.00
_cell.angle_beta   90.00
_cell.angle_gamma   90.00
#
_symmetry.space_group_name_H-M   'P 1'
#
loop_
_entity.id
_entity.type
_entity.pdbx_description
1 polymer ?
#
loop_
_entity_poly.entity_id
_entity_poly.type
_entity_poly.pdbx_seq_one_letter_code
_entity_poly.pdbx_strand_id
1 'polypeptide(L)'
;MEEAIMNKNLQALMLAVIFLVLSVVNGAAMATQAPAEGIAPTDEAAASSEKTETFGGWALYGGASVCEDQDRTGAFVSSITQQSDAIKASLENDVLTQLEMNEQSQALRDLWDRAMNYVLGAMQFKMSEEKFAELMAAQELWLAERDAAVEEAGKAVEGGSLYALTVNMEAARLTETRVNELYELQR
;
A
#
# COMPACT_ATOMS: atom_id res chain seq x y z
N MET A 1 -27.65 24.18 -0.41
CA MET A 1 -27.90 23.37 -1.63
C MET A 1 -26.72 23.44 -2.61
N GLU A 2 -25.66 24.19 -2.31
CA GLU A 2 -24.48 24.35 -3.20
C GLU A 2 -23.33 23.38 -2.90
N GLU A 3 -23.22 22.82 -1.69
CA GLU A 3 -22.12 21.87 -1.36
C GLU A 3 -22.28 20.48 -1.99
N ALA A 4 -23.50 20.03 -2.29
CA ALA A 4 -23.75 18.74 -2.92
C ALA A 4 -23.34 18.69 -4.40
N ILE A 5 -23.18 19.86 -5.04
CA ILE A 5 -22.81 19.97 -6.46
C ILE A 5 -21.29 19.89 -6.65
N MET A 6 -20.51 20.32 -5.65
CA MET A 6 -19.05 20.32 -5.75
C MET A 6 -18.45 18.90 -5.66
N ASN A 7 -19.06 18.00 -4.87
CA ASN A 7 -18.58 16.62 -4.70
C ASN A 7 -18.80 15.74 -5.94
N LYS A 8 -19.93 15.89 -6.65
CA LYS A 8 -20.19 15.14 -7.89
C LYS A 8 -19.24 15.54 -9.03
N ASN A 9 -18.86 16.81 -9.08
CA ASN A 9 -17.90 17.29 -10.08
C ASN A 9 -16.47 16.84 -9.78
N LEU A 10 -16.10 16.68 -8.51
CA LEU A 10 -14.78 16.16 -8.12
C LEU A 10 -14.64 14.66 -8.42
N GLN A 11 -15.70 13.86 -8.21
CA GLN A 11 -15.70 12.44 -8.59
C GLN A 11 -15.71 12.24 -10.11
N ALA A 12 -16.41 13.09 -10.86
CA ALA A 12 -16.34 13.06 -12.33
C ALA A 12 -14.97 13.48 -12.87
N LEU A 13 -14.25 14.38 -12.18
CA LEU A 13 -12.89 14.77 -12.55
C LEU A 13 -11.87 13.64 -12.27
N MET A 14 -11.99 12.94 -11.14
CA MET A 14 -11.12 11.80 -10.83
C MET A 14 -11.28 10.65 -11.85
N LEU A 15 -12.50 10.33 -12.25
CA LEU A 15 -12.76 9.29 -13.27
C LEU A 15 -12.25 9.66 -14.68
N ALA A 16 -12.23 10.96 -15.04
CA ALA A 16 -11.78 11.41 -16.36
C ALA A 16 -10.25 11.42 -16.51
N VAL A 17 -9.50 11.65 -15.42
CA VAL A 17 -8.02 11.59 -15.44
C VAL A 17 -7.53 10.15 -15.63
N ILE A 18 -8.23 9.17 -15.06
CA ILE A 18 -7.95 7.73 -15.20
C ILE A 18 -8.08 7.26 -16.66
N PHE A 19 -9.02 7.83 -17.44
CA PHE A 19 -9.28 7.39 -18.81
C PHE A 19 -8.28 7.92 -19.86
N LEU A 20 -7.50 8.96 -19.55
CA LEU A 20 -6.56 9.58 -20.50
C LEU A 20 -5.18 8.90 -20.54
N VAL A 21 -4.81 8.13 -19.51
CA VAL A 21 -3.48 7.48 -19.40
C VAL A 21 -3.41 6.12 -20.11
N LEU A 22 -4.56 5.49 -20.42
CA LEU A 22 -4.66 4.12 -20.96
C LEU A 22 -4.36 3.94 -22.47
N SER A 23 -3.86 4.96 -23.19
CA SER A 23 -3.70 4.87 -24.66
C SER A 23 -2.27 4.78 -25.19
N VAL A 24 -1.26 4.60 -24.34
CA VAL A 24 0.12 4.36 -24.78
C VAL A 24 0.63 3.04 -24.18
N VAL A 25 1.27 2.23 -25.02
CA VAL A 25 1.83 0.88 -24.75
C VAL A 25 0.87 -0.26 -25.09
N ASN A 26 0.73 -0.49 -26.40
CA ASN A 26 0.53 -1.84 -26.91
C ASN A 26 1.51 -2.07 -28.07
N GLY A 27 2.43 -3.02 -27.93
CA GLY A 27 3.29 -3.47 -29.02
C GLY A 27 4.71 -3.88 -28.62
N ALA A 28 4.91 -5.18 -28.36
CA ALA A 28 5.87 -6.05 -29.04
C ALA A 28 6.19 -7.30 -28.21
N ALA A 29 5.86 -8.46 -28.77
CA ALA A 29 6.27 -9.79 -28.31
C ALA A 29 7.51 -10.27 -29.10
N MET A 30 8.32 -11.17 -28.51
CA MET A 30 8.84 -12.44 -29.07
C MET A 30 10.28 -12.81 -28.64
N ALA A 31 10.49 -14.14 -28.54
CA ALA A 31 11.73 -14.93 -28.53
C ALA A 31 12.45 -15.11 -27.17
N THR A 32 12.87 -16.29 -26.71
CA THR A 32 13.02 -17.65 -27.33
C THR A 32 13.27 -18.69 -26.22
N GLN A 33 12.82 -19.92 -26.46
CA GLN A 33 12.98 -21.12 -25.62
C GLN A 33 13.99 -22.09 -26.27
N ALA A 34 14.81 -22.79 -25.47
CA ALA A 34 15.44 -24.08 -25.81
C ALA A 34 16.13 -24.73 -24.57
N PRO A 35 16.33 -26.07 -24.53
CA PRO A 35 15.97 -26.89 -23.36
C PRO A 35 17.08 -27.86 -22.85
N ALA A 36 16.65 -28.84 -22.03
CA ALA A 36 17.27 -30.12 -21.62
C ALA A 36 18.14 -30.08 -20.35
N GLU A 37 18.17 -31.06 -19.42
CA GLU A 37 17.56 -32.38 -19.18
C GLU A 37 17.93 -32.71 -17.71
N GLY A 38 17.03 -33.19 -16.84
CA GLY A 38 16.89 -34.63 -16.56
C GLY A 38 17.58 -35.06 -15.25
N ILE A 39 16.79 -35.43 -14.22
CA ILE A 39 16.94 -36.59 -13.31
C ILE A 39 15.75 -36.55 -12.31
N ALA A 40 15.00 -37.63 -12.25
CA ALA A 40 14.06 -38.01 -11.18
C ALA A 40 14.09 -39.57 -11.12
N PRO A 41 13.42 -40.26 -10.17
CA PRO A 41 12.84 -39.86 -8.89
C PRO A 41 13.27 -40.80 -7.74
N THR A 42 12.96 -40.45 -6.48
CA THR A 42 12.71 -41.47 -5.44
C THR A 42 11.49 -41.05 -4.63
N ASP A 43 10.48 -41.92 -4.65
CA ASP A 43 9.24 -41.89 -3.87
C ASP A 43 9.49 -41.76 -2.36
N GLU A 44 8.69 -40.94 -1.66
CA GLU A 44 7.97 -41.41 -0.46
C GLU A 44 6.79 -40.49 -0.08
N ALA A 45 5.59 -41.08 -0.11
CA ALA A 45 4.42 -40.89 0.75
C ALA A 45 3.77 -39.50 0.98
N ALA A 46 2.62 -39.35 0.30
CA ALA A 46 1.36 -38.73 0.71
C ALA A 46 1.27 -38.03 2.10
N ALA A 47 1.01 -36.72 2.05
CA ALA A 47 0.12 -36.04 2.98
C ALA A 47 -0.78 -35.07 2.18
N SER A 48 -2.08 -35.38 2.18
CA SER A 48 -3.13 -34.47 1.72
C SER A 48 -3.25 -33.33 2.73
N SER A 49 -2.91 -32.10 2.32
CA SER A 49 -3.42 -30.90 2.98
C SER A 49 -3.66 -29.80 1.94
N GLU A 50 -4.78 -29.12 2.13
CA GLU A 50 -5.51 -28.25 1.22
C GLU A 50 -4.63 -27.24 0.46
N LYS A 51 -4.87 -27.14 -0.85
CA LYS A 51 -4.46 -25.96 -1.63
C LYS A 51 -5.21 -24.76 -1.07
N THR A 52 -4.51 -23.93 -0.31
CA THR A 52 -4.91 -22.53 -0.17
C THR A 52 -4.69 -21.88 -1.52
N GLU A 53 -5.77 -21.65 -2.26
CA GLU A 53 -5.70 -20.79 -3.43
C GLU A 53 -5.36 -19.38 -2.94
N THR A 54 -4.15 -18.96 -3.29
CA THR A 54 -3.60 -17.64 -3.01
C THR A 54 -4.28 -16.65 -3.96
N PHE A 55 -5.35 -16.03 -3.50
CA PHE A 55 -5.96 -14.91 -4.20
C PHE A 55 -5.21 -13.62 -3.82
N GLY A 56 -4.25 -13.23 -4.67
CA GLY A 56 -3.41 -12.03 -4.48
C GLY A 56 -2.36 -12.23 -3.39
N GLY A 57 -1.08 -11.99 -3.71
CA GLY A 57 0.08 -12.27 -2.85
C GLY A 57 0.23 -11.43 -1.58
N TRP A 58 -0.83 -11.30 -0.78
CA TRP A 58 -0.80 -10.71 0.55
C TRP A 58 -1.01 -11.83 1.56
N ALA A 59 0.07 -12.29 2.18
CA ALA A 59 -0.04 -13.11 3.37
C ALA A 59 -0.58 -12.22 4.50
N LEU A 60 -1.90 -12.07 4.56
CA LEU A 60 -2.59 -11.59 5.75
C LEU A 60 -2.10 -12.47 6.90
N TYR A 61 -1.39 -11.85 7.86
CA TYR A 61 -0.91 -12.52 9.05
C TYR A 61 -2.08 -13.28 9.70
N GLY A 62 -2.07 -14.59 9.49
CA GLY A 62 -3.12 -15.48 9.96
C GLY A 62 -3.04 -15.65 11.47
N GLY A 63 -4.21 -15.53 12.10
CA GLY A 63 -4.50 -16.19 13.37
C GLY A 63 -4.74 -15.25 14.55
N ALA A 64 -6.01 -14.90 14.79
CA ALA A 64 -6.74 -15.14 16.05
C ALA A 64 -7.90 -14.14 16.19
N SER A 65 -9.12 -14.67 16.18
CA SER A 65 -10.28 -14.22 16.97
C SER A 65 -10.15 -12.84 17.62
N VAL A 66 -10.49 -11.79 16.88
CA VAL A 66 -10.88 -10.51 17.46
C VAL A 66 -12.12 -10.05 16.71
N CYS A 67 -13.28 -10.22 17.35
CA CYS A 67 -14.45 -9.40 17.04
C CYS A 67 -14.04 -7.94 17.26
N GLU A 68 -13.98 -7.18 16.16
CA GLU A 68 -13.23 -5.93 16.08
C GLU A 68 -14.10 -4.72 16.45
N ASP A 69 -13.75 -4.12 17.59
CA ASP A 69 -14.30 -2.87 18.11
C ASP A 69 -13.67 -1.67 17.37
N GLN A 70 -14.49 -0.75 16.88
CA GLN A 70 -14.06 0.44 16.14
C GLN A 70 -13.14 1.35 16.98
N ASP A 71 -13.30 1.32 18.30
CA ASP A 71 -12.42 2.03 19.24
C ASP A 71 -10.97 1.52 19.16
N ARG A 72 -10.74 0.25 18.81
CA ARG A 72 -9.39 -0.31 18.65
C ARG A 72 -8.70 0.18 17.39
N THR A 73 -9.40 0.25 16.25
CA THR A 73 -8.85 0.80 15.01
C THR A 73 -8.53 2.29 15.18
N GLY A 74 -9.42 3.06 15.81
CA GLY A 74 -9.17 4.48 16.10
C GLY A 74 -7.98 4.70 17.03
N ALA A 75 -7.89 3.94 18.12
CA ALA A 75 -6.76 4.01 19.05
C ALA A 75 -5.43 3.63 18.38
N PHE A 76 -5.44 2.64 17.49
CA PHE A 76 -4.26 2.23 16.73
C PHE A 76 -3.80 3.33 15.77
N VAL A 77 -4.70 3.88 14.95
CA VAL A 77 -4.37 4.98 14.03
C VAL A 77 -3.85 6.20 14.80
N SER A 78 -4.48 6.57 15.91
CA SER A 78 -4.02 7.67 16.77
C SER A 78 -2.61 7.44 17.34
N SER A 79 -2.28 6.21 17.73
CA SER A 79 -0.92 5.83 18.17
C SER A 79 0.10 5.92 17.04
N ILE A 80 -0.27 5.52 15.83
CA ILE A 80 0.57 5.67 14.63
C ILE A 80 0.79 7.15 14.31
N THR A 81 -0.25 7.99 14.34
CA THR A 81 -0.13 9.43 14.12
C THR A 81 0.86 10.06 15.10
N GLN A 82 0.75 9.77 16.40
CA GLN A 82 1.69 10.29 17.41
C GLN A 82 3.14 9.86 17.16
N GLN A 83 3.37 8.60 16.79
CA GLN A 83 4.71 8.10 16.45
C GLN A 83 5.24 8.74 15.16
N SER A 84 4.39 8.90 14.15
CA SER A 84 4.70 9.59 12.91
C SER A 84 5.12 11.04 13.18
N ASP A 85 4.35 11.77 14.00
CA ASP A 85 4.63 13.16 14.34
C ASP A 85 5.96 13.31 15.09
N ALA A 86 6.29 12.37 15.98
CA ALA A 86 7.59 12.33 16.64
C ALA A 86 8.74 12.12 15.64
N ILE A 87 8.59 11.20 14.68
CA ILE A 87 9.61 10.98 13.64
C ILE A 87 9.74 12.22 12.74
N LYS A 88 8.63 12.80 12.28
CA LYS A 88 8.62 14.03 11.48
C LYS A 88 9.30 15.19 12.23
N ALA A 89 9.00 15.36 13.51
CA ALA A 89 9.64 16.37 14.34
C ALA A 89 11.15 16.16 14.48
N SER A 90 11.62 14.91 14.64
CA SER A 90 13.06 14.59 14.68
C SER A 90 13.75 14.91 13.35
N LEU A 91 13.16 14.47 12.22
CA LEU A 91 13.64 14.77 10.87
C LEU A 91 13.76 16.27 10.58
N GLU A 92 12.89 17.10 11.16
CA GLU A 92 12.87 18.55 10.95
C GLU A 92 13.79 19.33 11.91
N ASN A 93 13.94 18.88 13.16
CA ASN A 93 14.51 19.71 14.22
C ASN A 93 15.84 19.17 14.80
N ASP A 94 16.12 17.88 14.65
CA ASP A 94 17.33 17.27 15.21
C ASP A 94 18.53 17.39 14.26
N VAL A 95 19.73 17.35 14.82
CA VAL A 95 20.98 17.27 14.04
C VAL A 95 21.23 15.81 13.69
N LEU A 96 20.77 15.40 12.51
CA LEU A 96 20.89 14.03 12.00
C LEU A 96 21.92 13.94 10.87
N THR A 97 22.63 12.83 10.80
CA THR A 97 23.39 12.44 9.62
C THR A 97 22.45 12.01 8.49
N GLN A 98 22.93 11.99 7.25
CA GLN A 98 22.13 11.51 6.12
C GLN A 98 21.70 10.05 6.28
N LEU A 99 22.53 9.22 6.92
CA LEU A 99 22.17 7.83 7.22
C LEU A 99 20.99 7.78 8.19
N GLU A 100 21.05 8.52 9.29
CA GLU A 100 19.97 8.57 10.29
C GLU A 100 18.68 9.15 9.69
N MET A 101 18.76 10.19 8.85
CA MET A 101 17.60 10.71 8.11
C MET A 101 16.96 9.64 7.23
N ASN A 102 17.78 8.87 6.50
CA ASN A 102 17.29 7.80 5.65
C ASN A 102 16.62 6.68 6.48
N GLU A 103 17.22 6.29 7.59
CA GLU A 103 16.66 5.29 8.52
C GLU A 103 15.34 5.74 9.15
N GLN A 104 15.28 6.99 9.63
CA GLN A 104 14.05 7.55 10.19
C GLN A 104 12.94 7.68 9.14
N SER A 105 13.26 8.13 7.93
CA SER A 105 12.29 8.21 6.84
C SER A 105 11.72 6.84 6.48
N GLN A 106 12.56 5.79 6.50
CA GLN A 106 12.12 4.42 6.27
C GLN A 106 11.18 3.96 7.39
N ALA A 107 11.54 4.23 8.65
CA ALA A 107 10.68 3.91 9.79
C ALA A 107 9.31 4.60 9.69
N LEU A 108 9.28 5.86 9.23
CA LEU A 108 8.04 6.61 9.00
C LEU A 108 7.16 5.92 7.93
N ARG A 109 7.75 5.53 6.79
CA ARG A 109 7.05 4.80 5.74
C ARG A 109 6.47 3.47 6.26
N ASP A 110 7.31 2.66 6.92
CA ASP A 110 6.92 1.35 7.45
C ASP A 110 5.78 1.46 8.48
N LEU A 111 5.78 2.55 9.26
CA LEU A 111 4.74 2.84 10.23
C LEU A 111 3.37 3.07 9.56
N TRP A 112 3.35 3.86 8.48
CA TRP A 112 2.14 4.13 7.72
C TRP A 112 1.66 2.92 6.90
N ASP A 113 2.58 2.16 6.29
CA ASP A 113 2.23 0.93 5.56
C ASP A 113 1.63 -0.12 6.53
N ARG A 114 2.13 -0.19 7.77
CA ARG A 114 1.51 -1.01 8.83
C ARG A 114 0.11 -0.51 9.20
N ALA A 115 -0.09 0.80 9.28
CA ALA A 115 -1.40 1.39 9.55
C ALA A 115 -2.43 1.04 8.48
N MET A 116 -2.05 1.15 7.20
CA MET A 116 -2.91 0.80 6.09
C MET A 116 -3.34 -0.66 6.13
N ASN A 117 -2.40 -1.58 6.36
CA ASN A 117 -2.70 -3.01 6.47
C ASN A 117 -3.63 -3.32 7.65
N TYR A 118 -3.42 -2.65 8.81
CA TYR A 118 -4.30 -2.82 9.96
C TYR A 118 -5.73 -2.34 9.66
N VAL A 119 -5.87 -1.15 9.07
CA VAL A 119 -7.18 -0.56 8.72
C VAL A 119 -7.91 -1.42 7.69
N LEU A 120 -7.22 -1.90 6.65
CA LEU A 120 -7.79 -2.84 5.67
C LEU A 120 -8.19 -4.18 6.31
N GLY A 121 -7.37 -4.71 7.23
CA GLY A 121 -7.71 -5.92 7.99
C GLY A 121 -9.01 -5.75 8.79
N ALA A 122 -9.21 -4.59 9.40
CA ALA A 122 -10.46 -4.29 10.11
C ALA A 122 -11.67 -4.16 9.18
N MET A 123 -11.46 -3.66 7.96
CA MET A 123 -12.52 -3.49 6.95
C MET A 123 -13.13 -4.82 6.50
N GLN A 124 -12.33 -5.87 6.39
CA GLN A 124 -12.79 -7.18 5.93
C GLN A 124 -13.95 -7.74 6.78
N PHE A 125 -14.00 -7.37 8.07
CA PHE A 125 -15.02 -7.84 9.00
C PHE A 125 -16.24 -6.92 9.08
N LYS A 126 -16.17 -5.72 8.50
CA LYS A 126 -17.21 -4.69 8.59
C LYS A 126 -18.04 -4.53 7.31
N MET A 127 -17.57 -5.07 6.19
CA MET A 127 -18.27 -4.99 4.91
C MET A 127 -18.55 -6.37 4.33
N SER A 128 -19.48 -6.44 3.38
CA SER A 128 -19.74 -7.64 2.59
C SER A 128 -18.52 -8.01 1.74
N GLU A 129 -18.34 -9.30 1.48
CA GLU A 129 -17.27 -9.84 0.64
C GLU A 129 -17.15 -9.14 -0.72
N GLU A 130 -18.28 -8.89 -1.40
CA GLU A 130 -18.32 -8.17 -2.70
C GLU A 130 -17.69 -6.77 -2.60
N LYS A 131 -18.15 -5.96 -1.64
CA LYS A 131 -17.59 -4.61 -1.39
C LYS A 131 -16.11 -4.65 -0.98
N PHE A 132 -15.70 -5.67 -0.22
CA PHE A 132 -14.29 -5.81 0.16
C PHE A 132 -13.43 -6.17 -1.06
N ALA A 133 -13.92 -7.03 -1.95
CA ALA A 133 -13.24 -7.36 -3.20
C ALA A 133 -13.10 -6.12 -4.12
N GLU A 134 -14.15 -5.31 -4.25
CA GLU A 134 -14.09 -4.03 -4.97
C GLU A 134 -13.06 -3.06 -4.35
N LEU A 135 -13.03 -2.97 -3.01
CA LEU A 135 -12.04 -2.15 -2.30
C LEU A 135 -10.61 -2.64 -2.55
N MET A 136 -10.37 -3.95 -2.53
CA MET A 136 -9.04 -4.51 -2.77
C MET A 136 -8.57 -4.27 -4.22
N ALA A 137 -9.45 -4.37 -5.21
CA ALA A 137 -9.12 -4.00 -6.59
C ALA A 137 -8.75 -2.51 -6.71
N ALA A 138 -9.50 -1.62 -6.05
CA ALA A 138 -9.15 -0.20 -5.99
C ALA A 138 -7.82 0.04 -5.24
N GLN A 139 -7.53 -0.76 -4.22
CA GLN A 139 -6.30 -0.68 -3.44
C GLN A 139 -5.07 -1.10 -4.26
N GLU A 140 -5.19 -2.13 -5.10
CA GLU A 140 -4.11 -2.54 -6.02
C GLU A 140 -3.77 -1.44 -7.03
N LEU A 141 -4.79 -0.79 -7.62
CA LEU A 141 -4.59 0.36 -8.50
C LEU A 141 -3.91 1.52 -7.77
N TRP A 142 -4.39 1.84 -6.57
CA TRP A 142 -3.80 2.89 -5.75
C TRP A 142 -2.33 2.62 -5.41
N LEU A 143 -1.95 1.36 -5.13
CA LEU A 143 -0.56 0.99 -4.88
C LEU A 143 0.33 1.25 -6.10
N ALA A 144 -0.14 0.91 -7.30
CA ALA A 144 0.59 1.20 -8.53
C ALA A 144 0.77 2.70 -8.77
N GLU A 145 -0.27 3.49 -8.53
CA GLU A 145 -0.22 4.96 -8.62
C GLU A 145 0.74 5.57 -7.58
N ARG A 146 0.69 5.08 -6.34
CA ARG A 146 1.61 5.48 -5.27
C ARG A 146 3.05 5.18 -5.67
N ASP A 147 3.33 3.97 -6.13
CA ASP A 147 4.69 3.55 -6.47
C ASP A 147 5.26 4.41 -7.62
N ALA A 148 4.44 4.73 -8.62
CA ALA A 148 4.82 5.66 -9.68
C ALA A 148 5.07 7.09 -9.17
N ALA A 149 4.24 7.60 -8.26
CA ALA A 149 4.43 8.93 -7.67
C ALA A 149 5.69 9.00 -6.79
N VAL A 150 5.98 7.94 -6.04
CA VAL A 150 7.17 7.80 -5.20
C VAL A 150 8.44 7.76 -6.06
N GLU A 151 8.42 6.98 -7.16
CA GLU A 151 9.52 6.95 -8.11
C GLU A 151 9.75 8.34 -8.73
N GLU A 152 8.68 9.01 -9.17
CA GLU A 152 8.74 10.35 -9.75
C GLU A 152 9.37 11.36 -8.78
N ALA A 153 8.98 11.34 -7.50
CA ALA A 153 9.55 12.22 -6.48
C ALA A 153 11.07 12.02 -6.32
N GLY A 154 11.56 10.78 -6.50
CA GLY A 154 12.97 10.43 -6.38
C GLY A 154 13.85 10.85 -7.58
N LYS A 155 13.27 11.10 -8.77
CA LYS A 155 14.05 11.31 -10.02
C LYS A 155 15.06 12.45 -9.94
N ALA A 156 14.72 13.54 -9.28
CA ALA A 156 15.61 14.71 -9.17
C ALA A 156 16.89 14.42 -8.36
N VAL A 157 16.87 13.39 -7.52
CA VAL A 157 17.96 13.01 -6.61
C VAL A 157 18.42 11.57 -6.83
N GLU A 158 18.06 10.97 -7.97
CA GLU A 158 18.35 9.58 -8.29
C GLU A 158 19.86 9.28 -8.22
N GLY A 159 20.20 8.16 -7.59
CA GLY A 159 21.59 7.76 -7.34
C GLY A 159 22.32 8.55 -6.25
N GLY A 160 21.69 9.59 -5.68
CA GLY A 160 22.20 10.36 -4.55
C GLY A 160 21.80 9.80 -3.19
N SER A 161 22.49 10.22 -2.13
CA SER A 161 22.18 9.80 -0.76
C SER A 161 20.84 10.32 -0.23
N LEU A 162 20.27 11.35 -0.88
CA LEU A 162 18.94 11.91 -0.60
C LEU A 162 17.80 11.05 -1.16
N TYR A 163 18.08 10.17 -2.14
CA TYR A 163 17.04 9.40 -2.80
C TYR A 163 16.14 8.66 -1.81
N ALA A 164 16.75 7.93 -0.86
CA ALA A 164 16.02 7.16 0.14
C ALA A 164 15.10 8.03 1.01
N LEU A 165 15.61 9.16 1.50
CA LEU A 165 14.81 10.14 2.25
C LEU A 165 13.62 10.62 1.43
N THR A 166 13.85 11.06 0.20
CA THR A 166 12.80 11.63 -0.67
C THR A 166 11.70 10.62 -0.95
N VAL A 167 12.04 9.40 -1.40
CA VAL A 167 11.04 8.39 -1.76
C VAL A 167 10.26 7.88 -0.54
N ASN A 168 10.93 7.72 0.61
CA ASN A 168 10.26 7.26 1.82
C ASN A 168 9.31 8.31 2.39
N MET A 169 9.69 9.59 2.38
CA MET A 169 8.82 10.68 2.83
C MET A 169 7.56 10.80 1.97
N GLU A 170 7.71 10.68 0.64
CA GLU A 170 6.55 10.72 -0.26
C GLU A 170 5.65 9.49 -0.08
N ALA A 171 6.24 8.29 0.05
CA ALA A 171 5.48 7.07 0.31
C ALA A 171 4.69 7.18 1.63
N ALA A 172 5.34 7.65 2.69
CA ALA A 172 4.70 7.88 3.99
C ALA A 172 3.52 8.85 3.89
N ARG A 173 3.70 10.00 3.22
CA ARG A 173 2.66 11.03 3.06
C ARG A 173 1.45 10.51 2.30
N LEU A 174 1.68 9.77 1.22
CA LEU A 174 0.60 9.18 0.42
C LEU A 174 -0.14 8.10 1.21
N THR A 175 0.59 7.21 1.90
CA THR A 175 -0.03 6.16 2.72
C THR A 175 -0.79 6.74 3.91
N GLU A 176 -0.29 7.78 4.59
CA GLU A 176 -1.01 8.50 5.64
C GLU A 176 -2.36 9.04 5.16
N THR A 177 -2.36 9.69 3.99
CA THR A 177 -3.58 10.21 3.37
C THR A 177 -4.57 9.07 3.13
N ARG A 178 -4.10 7.96 2.56
CA ARG A 178 -4.92 6.78 2.29
C ARG A 178 -5.46 6.11 3.54
N VAL A 179 -4.67 6.03 4.61
CA VAL A 179 -5.12 5.50 5.91
C VAL A 179 -6.28 6.31 6.45
N ASN A 180 -6.20 7.64 6.38
CA ASN A 180 -7.29 8.52 6.83
C ASN A 180 -8.55 8.35 5.96
N GLU A 181 -8.43 8.24 4.64
CA GLU A 181 -9.56 7.93 3.76
C GLU A 181 -10.22 6.60 4.12
N LEU A 182 -9.43 5.53 4.26
CA LEU A 182 -9.91 4.20 4.61
C LEU A 182 -10.56 4.18 5.99
N TYR A 183 -10.01 4.93 6.95
CA TYR A 183 -10.56 5.03 8.30
C TYR A 183 -11.91 5.76 8.32
N GLU A 184 -12.07 6.84 7.56
CA GLU A 184 -13.36 7.54 7.43
C GLU A 184 -14.40 6.69 6.69
N LEU A 185 -14.00 5.85 5.73
CA LEU A 185 -14.90 4.88 5.07
C LEU A 185 -15.46 3.81 6.01
N GLN A 186 -14.88 3.60 7.19
CA GLN A 186 -15.36 2.65 8.19
C GLN A 186 -16.43 3.23 9.13
N ARG A 187 -16.69 4.53 9.09
CA ARG A 187 -17.67 5.21 9.94
C ARG A 187 -19.05 5.29 9.28
#